data_AF-A0A3L8CA33-F1
#
_entry.id   AF-A0A3L8CA33-F1
#
_cell.length_a   1.000
_cell.length_b   1.000
_cell.length_c   1.000
_cell.angle_alpha   90.00
_cell.angle_beta   90.00
_cell.angle_gamma   90.00
#
_symmetry.space_group_name_H-M   'P 1'
#
loop_
_entity.id
_entity.type
_entity.pdbx_description
1 polymer ?
#
loop_
_entity_poly.entity_id
_entity_poly.type
_entity_poly.pdbx_seq_one_letter_code
_entity_poly.pdbx_strand_id
1 'polypeptide(L)' 'YGGGGDMDWEILEESGRTGLRLVFRDEGPGIPDLKLAMTDGWTSGGGLGLGLTGARRLVEEFELETEPGKGTRITITRWT' A
#
# COMPACT_ATOMS: atom_id res chain seq x y z
N TYR A 1 -5.99 7.01 -8.67
CA TYR A 1 -4.89 6.80 -9.61
C TYR A 1 -4.96 5.45 -10.31
N GLY A 2 -5.07 4.32 -9.60
CA GLY A 2 -5.00 2.96 -10.20
C GLY A 2 -6.06 2.56 -11.23
N GLY A 3 -7.18 3.28 -11.35
CA GLY A 3 -8.20 3.01 -12.39
C GLY A 3 -9.09 1.77 -12.13
N GLY A 4 -8.90 1.10 -11.00
CA GLY A 4 -9.53 -0.17 -10.65
C GLY A 4 -8.48 -1.09 -10.01
N GLY A 5 -8.87 -2.29 -9.59
CA GLY A 5 -7.95 -3.25 -9.01
C GLY A 5 -8.63 -4.31 -8.17
N ASP A 6 -7.83 -5.27 -7.71
CA ASP A 6 -8.25 -6.37 -6.86
C ASP A 6 -7.62 -6.25 -5.48
N MET A 7 -8.32 -6.78 -4.49
CA MET A 7 -7.81 -6.96 -3.14
C MET A 7 -8.00 -8.40 -2.71
N ASP A 8 -6.89 -9.06 -2.36
CA ASP A 8 -6.90 -10.34 -1.66
C ASP A 8 -6.68 -10.09 -0.17
N TRP A 9 -7.16 -11.02 0.64
CA TRP A 9 -6.89 -11.04 2.07
C TRP A 9 -6.64 -12.47 2.56
N GLU A 10 -5.85 -12.58 3.63
CA GLU A 10 -5.63 -13.83 4.34
C GLU A 10 -5.43 -13.59 5.84
N ILE A 11 -5.82 -14.58 6.65
CA ILE A 11 -5.46 -14.62 8.08
C ILE A 11 -4.13 -15.37 8.18
N LEU A 12 -3.19 -14.77 8.89
CA LEU A 12 -1.90 -15.36 9.22
C LEU A 12 -1.91 -15.85 10.66
N GLU A 13 -1.24 -16.96 10.91
CA GLU A 13 -0.92 -17.44 12.24
C GLU A 13 0.60 -17.62 12.34
N GLU A 14 1.25 -16.81 13.17
CA GLU A 14 2.69 -16.86 13.35
C GLU A 14 3.06 -16.66 14.82
N SER A 15 3.86 -17.56 15.36
CA SER A 15 4.37 -17.47 16.75
C SER A 15 3.27 -17.24 17.81
N GLY A 16 2.08 -17.82 17.60
CA GLY A 16 0.93 -17.68 18.48
C GLY A 16 0.18 -16.35 18.36
N ARG A 17 0.51 -15.52 17.37
CA ARG A 17 -0.20 -14.29 17.02
C ARG A 17 -1.03 -14.49 15.77
N THR A 18 -2.15 -13.78 15.69
CA THR A 18 -3.00 -13.74 14.51
C THR A 18 -2.78 -12.42 13.77
N GLY A 19 -2.63 -12.50 12.45
CA GLY A 19 -2.45 -11.35 11.58
C GLY A 19 -3.52 -11.32 10.50
N LEU A 20 -3.90 -10.12 10.05
CA LEU A 20 -4.66 -9.92 8.82
C LEU A 20 -3.72 -9.33 7.78
N ARG A 21 -3.48 -10.06 6.69
CA ARG A 21 -2.75 -9.55 5.53
C ARG A 21 -3.73 -9.17 4.43
N LEU A 22 -3.53 -7.99 3.86
CA LEU A 22 -4.24 -7.49 2.69
C LEU A 22 -3.24 -7.22 1.57
N VAL A 23 -3.57 -7.64 0.35
CA VAL A 23 -2.78 -7.38 -0.86
C VAL A 23 -3.65 -6.65 -1.87
N PHE A 24 -3.31 -5.38 -2.14
CA PHE A 24 -3.98 -4.54 -3.12
C PHE A 24 -3.16 -4.51 -4.41
N ARG A 25 -3.82 -4.64 -5.57
CA ARG A 25 -3.16 -4.64 -6.89
C ARG A 25 -3.97 -3.83 -7.90
N ASP A 26 -3.29 -3.00 -8.66
CA ASP A 26 -3.83 -2.32 -9.84
C ASP A 26 -2.89 -2.44 -11.05
N GLU A 27 -3.43 -2.24 -12.25
CA GLU A 27 -2.68 -2.14 -13.51
C GLU A 27 -2.59 -0.68 -14.00
N GLY A 28 -2.63 0.26 -13.06
CA GLY A 28 -2.61 1.68 -13.36
C GLY A 28 -1.23 2.21 -13.78
N PRO A 29 -1.03 3.53 -13.75
CA PRO A 29 0.21 4.14 -14.21
C PRO A 29 1.44 3.87 -13.33
N GLY A 30 1.26 3.28 -12.14
CA GLY A 30 2.31 3.14 -11.14
C GLY A 30 2.76 4.47 -10.53
N ILE A 31 3.77 4.41 -9.66
CA ILE A 31 4.34 5.56 -8.94
C ILE A 31 5.78 5.81 -9.41
N PRO A 32 6.05 6.92 -10.13
CA PRO A 32 7.38 7.18 -10.68
C PRO A 32 8.47 7.52 -9.67
N ASP A 33 8.13 8.28 -8.63
CA ASP A 33 9.05 8.64 -7.56
C ASP A 33 8.47 8.17 -6.23
N LEU A 34 8.84 6.95 -5.85
CA LEU A 34 8.39 6.33 -4.62
C LEU A 34 8.86 7.11 -3.37
N LYS A 35 10.05 7.70 -3.38
CA LYS A 35 10.56 8.46 -2.22
C LYS A 35 9.71 9.70 -2.00
N LEU A 36 9.37 10.41 -3.08
CA LEU A 36 8.50 11.57 -3.03
C LEU A 36 7.07 11.20 -2.60
N ALA A 37 6.52 10.10 -3.13
CA ALA A 37 5.19 9.60 -2.77
C ALA A 37 5.08 9.15 -1.30
N MET A 38 6.21 8.80 -0.67
CA MET A 38 6.31 8.46 0.75
C MET A 38 6.65 9.66 1.65
N THR A 39 6.57 10.88 1.13
CA THR A 39 6.72 12.13 1.90
C THR A 39 5.37 12.59 2.42
N ASP A 40 5.26 12.85 3.72
CA ASP A 40 4.01 13.35 4.30
C ASP A 40 3.56 14.66 3.69
N GLY A 41 2.25 14.76 3.44
CA GLY A 41 1.66 15.97 2.90
C GLY A 41 1.90 16.16 1.40
N TRP A 42 2.74 15.33 0.77
CA TRP A 42 2.96 15.39 -0.66
C TRP A 42 1.82 14.70 -1.42
N THR A 43 1.35 15.35 -2.48
CA THR A 43 0.30 14.82 -3.35
C THR A 43 0.56 15.22 -4.80
N SER A 44 0.35 14.29 -5.72
CA SER A 44 0.30 14.56 -7.17
C SER A 44 -1.10 14.97 -7.66
N GLY A 45 -2.08 15.08 -6.75
CA GLY A 45 -3.45 15.49 -7.03
C GLY A 45 -4.04 16.35 -5.90
N GLY A 46 -5.36 16.43 -5.79
CA GLY A 46 -6.02 17.37 -4.87
C GLY A 46 -6.18 16.93 -3.39
N GLY A 47 -5.60 15.79 -2.99
CA GLY A 47 -5.76 15.26 -1.63
C GLY A 47 -4.73 15.80 -0.64
N LEU A 48 -4.82 15.41 0.64
CA LEU A 48 -3.89 15.85 1.69
C LEU A 48 -2.50 15.20 1.63
N GLY A 49 -2.26 14.24 0.74
CA GLY A 49 -0.96 13.57 0.67
C GLY A 49 -0.63 12.65 1.86
N LEU A 50 -1.66 12.11 2.53
CA LEU A 50 -1.51 11.29 3.74
C LEU A 50 -1.90 9.81 3.53
N GLY A 51 -2.27 9.41 2.31
CA GLY A 51 -2.81 8.07 2.05
C GLY A 51 -1.78 6.96 2.33
N LEU A 52 -0.70 6.90 1.55
CA LEU A 52 0.33 5.86 1.69
C LEU A 52 1.07 5.95 3.03
N THR A 53 1.47 7.16 3.43
CA THR A 53 2.19 7.36 4.68
C THR A 53 1.32 7.11 5.90
N GLY A 54 0.02 7.41 5.82
CA GLY A 54 -0.97 7.07 6.84
C GLY A 54 -1.17 5.57 6.96
N ALA A 55 -1.39 4.87 5.84
CA ALA A 55 -1.54 3.41 5.83
C ALA A 55 -0.33 2.70 6.45
N ARG A 56 0.90 3.10 6.08
CA ARG A 56 2.14 2.55 6.65
C ARG A 56 2.24 2.70 8.17
N ARG A 57 1.65 3.75 8.77
CA ARG A 57 1.68 3.96 10.23
C ARG A 57 0.74 3.04 11.00
N LEU A 58 -0.29 2.51 10.34
CA LEU A 58 -1.34 1.75 10.99
C LEU A 58 -1.02 0.25 11.09
N VAL A 59 0.02 -0.19 10.38
CA VAL A 59 0.35 -1.61 10.22
C VAL A 59 1.77 -1.88 10.64
N GLU A 60 2.05 -3.10 11.07
CA GLU A 60 3.39 -3.54 11.43
C GLU A 60 4.24 -3.84 10.20
N GLU A 61 3.62 -4.41 9.15
CA GLU A 61 4.28 -4.73 7.89
C GLU A 61 3.64 -3.96 6.75
N PHE A 62 4.48 -3.34 5.94
CA PHE A 62 4.08 -2.56 4.77
C PHE A 62 5.11 -2.76 3.66
N GLU A 63 4.67 -3.35 2.56
CA GLU A 63 5.44 -3.52 1.34
C GLU A 63 4.71 -2.81 0.19
N LEU A 64 5.49 -2.13 -0.65
CA LEU A 64 4.98 -1.38 -1.80
C LEU A 64 5.89 -1.63 -2.99
N GLU A 65 5.32 -2.27 -4.00
CA GLU A 65 5.96 -2.57 -5.28
C GLU A 65 5.24 -1.78 -6.36
N THR A 66 5.98 -1.03 -7.16
CA THR A 66 5.40 -0.20 -8.21
C THR A 66 6.44 0.18 -9.23
N GLU A 67 6.01 0.28 -10.49
CA GLU A 67 6.85 0.73 -11.58
C GLU A 67 5.99 1.54 -12.57
N PRO A 68 6.51 2.64 -13.13
CA PRO A 68 5.82 3.39 -14.17
C PRO A 68 5.28 2.49 -15.30
N GLY A 69 3.97 2.56 -15.52
CA GLY A 69 3.27 1.80 -16.55
C GLY A 69 3.02 0.32 -16.24
N LYS A 70 3.37 -0.16 -15.05
CA LYS A 70 3.11 -1.55 -14.62
C LYS A 70 2.16 -1.68 -13.43
N GLY A 71 1.60 -0.56 -12.97
CA GLY A 71 0.69 -0.53 -11.83
C GLY A 71 1.38 -0.51 -10.47
N THR A 72 0.60 -0.87 -9.45
CA THR A 72 1.01 -0.81 -8.05
C THR A 72 0.51 -2.04 -7.32
N ARG A 73 1.35 -2.60 -6.45
CA ARG A 73 1.00 -3.63 -5.48
C ARG A 73 1.38 -3.16 -4.08
N ILE A 74 0.45 -3.28 -3.13
CA ILE A 74 0.67 -2.96 -1.73
C ILE A 74 0.28 -4.16 -0.89
N THR A 75 1.22 -4.65 -0.08
CA THR A 75 0.95 -5.69 0.92
C THR A 75 1.03 -5.04 2.30
N ILE A 76 0.00 -5.21 3.11
CA ILE A 76 0.00 -4.77 4.50
C ILE A 76 -0.39 -5.91 5.43
N THR A 77 0.29 -6.00 6.58
CA THR A 77 -0.09 -6.95 7.64
C THR A 77 -0.31 -6.19 8.94
N ARG A 78 -1.49 -6.37 9.53
CA ARG A 78 -1.80 -5.94 10.90
C ARG A 78 -1.83 -7.15 11.81
N TRP A 79 -1.05 -7.12 12.88
CA TRP A 79 -1.04 -8.19 13.88
C TRP A 79 -1.81 -7.80 15.14
N THR A 80 -2.40 -8.80 15.81
CA THR A 80 -2.91 -8.66 17.19
C THR A 80 -1.89 -9.10 18.24
#